data_AF-R7LEQ6-F1
#
_entry.id   AF-R7LEQ6-F1
#
_cell.length_a   1.000
_cell.length_b   1.000
_cell.length_c   1.000
_cell.angle_alpha   90.00
_cell.angle_beta   90.00
_cell.angle_gamma   90.00
#
_symmetry.space_group_name_H-M   'P 1'
#
loop_
_entity.id
_entity.type
_entity.pdbx_description
1 polymer ?
#
loop_
_entity_poly.entity_id
_entity_poly.type
_entity_poly.pdbx_seq_one_letter_code
_entity_poly.pdbx_strand_id
1 'polypeptide(L)'
;MKNLWIGALTALIVLSACQGGKKPVDATSDPDSLAADTALTDHVENDSTIYGTSDEFGMSTFTLISDKGDTLYVTRTADDGTDGKIYGDLKEGERYALTTRDNNKAIGVLINLSQLERHTKDYRISNGKLILKGDTVTIEKLSNKEFKVK
;
A
#
# COMPACT_ATOMS: atom_id res chain seq x y z
N MET A 1 -64.34 -30.90 -7.40
CA MET A 1 -64.15 -30.14 -6.15
C MET A 1 -62.65 -30.09 -5.90
N LYS A 2 -61.99 -28.93 -6.10
CA LYS A 2 -61.46 -28.06 -5.02
C LYS A 2 -60.33 -28.78 -4.25
N ASN A 3 -59.02 -28.49 -4.30
CA ASN A 3 -58.22 -27.24 -4.27
C ASN A 3 -56.76 -27.61 -4.70
N LEU A 4 -55.97 -26.88 -5.48
CA LEU A 4 -55.28 -25.58 -5.32
C LEU A 4 -54.38 -25.41 -4.05
N TRP A 5 -53.05 -25.34 -4.33
CA TRP A 5 -51.96 -24.56 -3.69
C TRP A 5 -51.04 -25.15 -2.62
N ILE A 6 -49.79 -24.66 -2.71
CA ILE A 6 -48.70 -24.43 -1.72
C ILE A 6 -47.43 -25.23 -2.09
N GLY A 7 -46.24 -24.63 -2.20
CA GLY A 7 -45.84 -23.27 -1.85
C GLY A 7 -44.46 -22.88 -2.35
N ALA A 8 -44.30 -21.57 -2.53
CA ALA A 8 -43.02 -20.90 -2.78
C ALA A 8 -42.17 -20.91 -1.50
N LEU A 9 -40.89 -21.25 -1.64
CA LEU A 9 -39.91 -21.21 -0.56
C LEU A 9 -39.15 -19.88 -0.66
N THR A 10 -39.59 -18.88 0.11
CA THR A 10 -38.96 -17.56 0.20
C THR A 10 -37.95 -17.59 1.35
N ALA A 11 -36.69 -17.27 1.04
CA ALA A 11 -35.55 -17.26 1.95
C ALA A 11 -35.69 -16.17 3.03
N LEU A 12 -35.39 -16.53 4.28
CA LEU A 12 -35.43 -15.63 5.43
C LEU A 12 -34.03 -15.07 5.72
N ILE A 13 -33.97 -13.75 5.85
CA ILE A 13 -32.80 -12.89 6.07
C ILE A 13 -32.29 -13.07 7.51
N VAL A 14 -30.97 -13.20 7.68
CA VAL A 14 -30.30 -13.22 8.98
C VAL A 14 -29.93 -11.78 9.37
N LEU A 15 -30.45 -11.31 10.50
CA LEU A 15 -30.05 -10.06 11.16
C LEU A 15 -28.95 -10.37 12.18
N SER A 16 -27.74 -9.84 11.95
CA SER A 16 -26.65 -9.86 12.92
C SER A 16 -26.88 -8.79 13.99
N ALA A 17 -27.12 -9.21 15.23
CA ALA A 17 -27.19 -8.33 16.39
C ALA A 17 -25.77 -7.98 16.87
N CYS A 18 -25.42 -6.69 16.85
CA CYS A 18 -24.29 -6.16 17.61
C CYS A 18 -24.70 -6.10 19.09
N GLN A 19 -24.04 -6.88 19.95
CA GLN A 19 -24.20 -6.78 21.39
C GLN A 19 -22.84 -6.77 22.10
N GLY A 20 -22.60 -5.65 22.80
CA GLY A 20 -22.11 -5.68 24.17
C GLY A 20 -20.62 -5.45 24.40
N GLY A 21 -20.30 -4.43 25.20
CA GLY A 21 -19.03 -4.37 25.93
C GLY A 21 -18.56 -2.98 26.35
N LYS A 22 -19.27 -2.30 27.26
CA LYS A 22 -18.69 -1.20 28.06
C LYS A 22 -18.12 -1.79 29.35
N LYS A 23 -16.95 -1.32 29.80
CA LYS A 23 -16.52 -1.20 31.22
C LYS A 23 -15.21 -0.37 31.33
N PRO A 24 -14.86 0.14 32.52
CA PRO A 24 -14.78 1.58 32.78
C PRO A 24 -13.35 2.14 32.81
N VAL A 25 -13.29 3.48 32.72
CA VAL A 25 -12.13 4.31 32.96
C VAL A 25 -11.89 4.36 34.47
N ASP A 26 -10.71 3.95 34.92
CA ASP A 26 -10.26 4.19 36.29
C ASP A 26 -9.08 5.16 36.24
N ALA A 27 -9.25 6.29 36.92
CA ALA A 27 -8.25 7.32 37.09
C ALA A 27 -7.63 7.14 38.47
N THR A 28 -6.33 6.90 38.53
CA THR A 28 -5.54 7.18 39.73
C THR A 28 -4.24 7.81 39.29
N SER A 29 -4.09 9.07 39.66
CA SER A 29 -2.85 9.82 39.61
C SER A 29 -2.10 9.57 40.91
N ASP A 30 -0.83 9.20 40.83
CA ASP A 30 0.21 9.80 41.68
C ASP A 30 1.59 9.67 40.99
N PRO A 31 2.48 10.65 41.20
CA PRO A 31 3.66 10.87 40.36
C PRO A 31 4.91 10.20 40.95
N ASP A 32 5.95 10.21 40.12
CA ASP A 32 7.37 10.06 40.48
C ASP A 32 7.95 8.64 40.37
N SER A 33 8.44 8.35 39.17
CA SER A 33 9.71 7.63 38.99
C SER A 33 10.22 7.86 37.57
N LEU A 34 11.24 8.70 37.46
CA LEU A 34 12.13 8.80 36.31
C LEU A 34 12.81 7.45 36.09
N ALA A 35 12.20 6.62 35.25
CA ALA A 35 12.88 5.54 34.56
C ALA A 35 12.80 5.85 33.06
N ALA A 36 13.88 6.47 32.56
CA ALA A 36 14.18 6.47 31.15
C ALA A 36 14.40 5.02 30.73
N ASP A 37 13.34 4.37 30.29
CA ASP A 37 13.45 3.13 29.55
C ASP A 37 13.06 3.42 28.11
N THR A 38 14.02 3.15 27.24
CA THR A 38 13.93 3.33 25.80
C THR A 38 12.96 2.28 25.27
N ALA A 39 11.67 2.53 25.45
CA ALA A 39 10.66 1.97 24.60
C ALA A 39 10.83 2.67 23.25
N LEU A 40 11.79 2.17 22.45
CA LEU A 40 11.56 2.03 21.03
C LEU A 40 10.28 1.22 20.91
N THR A 41 9.14 1.89 21.03
CA THR A 41 7.91 1.42 20.44
C THR A 41 8.30 1.20 18.99
N ASP A 42 8.46 -0.07 18.62
CA ASP A 42 8.28 -0.54 17.25
C ASP A 42 6.93 0.01 16.81
N HIS A 43 6.95 1.25 16.35
CA HIS A 43 5.92 1.74 15.48
C HIS A 43 6.15 0.93 14.23
N VAL A 44 5.48 -0.23 14.15
CA VAL A 44 5.19 -0.88 12.88
C VAL A 44 4.32 0.13 12.14
N GLU A 45 4.96 1.16 11.61
CA GLU A 45 4.46 1.98 10.54
C GLU A 45 4.00 0.99 9.49
N ASN A 46 2.69 0.89 9.30
CA ASN A 46 2.13 -0.05 8.37
C ASN A 46 2.61 0.36 6.98
N ASP A 47 3.60 -0.36 6.46
CA ASP A 47 4.24 -0.03 5.19
C ASP A 47 3.19 0.01 4.08
N SER A 48 2.97 1.20 3.52
CA SER A 48 1.97 1.41 2.49
C SER A 48 2.42 0.95 1.10
N THR A 49 3.59 0.33 0.98
CA THR A 49 4.16 -0.10 -0.29
C THR A 49 3.45 -1.33 -0.84
N ILE A 50 2.89 -1.19 -2.04
CA ILE A 50 2.24 -2.24 -2.83
C ILE A 50 3.24 -2.76 -3.86
N TYR A 51 3.49 -4.06 -3.85
CA TYR A 51 4.34 -4.72 -4.83
C TYR A 51 3.49 -5.39 -5.89
N GLY A 52 3.96 -5.40 -7.13
CA GLY A 52 3.25 -6.04 -8.23
C GLY A 52 4.01 -6.04 -9.54
N THR A 53 3.33 -6.51 -10.58
CA THR A 53 3.78 -6.49 -11.97
C THR A 53 2.89 -5.58 -12.78
N SER A 54 3.46 -4.70 -13.60
CA SER A 54 2.66 -3.83 -14.47
C SER A 54 1.96 -4.63 -15.57
N ASP A 55 0.76 -4.18 -15.93
CA ASP A 55 0.03 -4.63 -17.12
C ASP A 55 -0.08 -3.48 -18.14
N GLU A 56 -0.84 -3.63 -19.23
CA GLU A 56 -1.09 -2.58 -20.22
C GLU A 56 -1.51 -1.25 -19.56
N PHE A 57 -0.88 -0.15 -19.97
CA PHE A 57 -1.20 1.19 -19.46
C PHE A 57 -1.10 2.29 -20.52
N GLY A 58 -1.88 3.35 -20.32
CA GLY A 58 -1.91 4.51 -21.21
C GLY A 58 -0.85 5.57 -20.89
N MET A 59 -0.89 6.68 -21.63
CA MET A 59 0.07 7.79 -21.46
C MET A 59 -0.01 8.45 -20.07
N SER A 60 -1.21 8.53 -19.49
CA SER A 60 -1.45 9.22 -18.21
C SER A 60 -1.85 8.29 -17.08
N THR A 61 -1.90 6.99 -17.34
CA THR A 61 -2.28 5.96 -16.37
C THR A 61 -1.14 4.98 -16.15
N PHE A 62 -1.29 4.15 -15.13
CA PHE A 62 -0.45 3.01 -14.85
C PHE A 62 -1.33 1.89 -14.25
N THR A 63 -1.10 0.66 -14.72
CA THR A 63 -1.81 -0.53 -14.25
C THR A 63 -0.82 -1.41 -13.51
N LEU A 64 -1.16 -1.83 -12.30
CA LEU A 64 -0.36 -2.76 -11.49
C LEU A 64 -1.23 -3.93 -11.06
N ILE A 65 -0.85 -5.15 -11.43
CA ILE A 65 -1.38 -6.36 -10.81
C ILE A 65 -0.52 -6.62 -9.57
N SER A 66 -1.09 -6.38 -8.39
CA SER A 66 -0.40 -6.57 -7.12
C SER A 66 -0.03 -8.04 -6.92
N ASP A 67 0.97 -8.30 -6.08
CA ASP A 67 1.38 -9.66 -5.70
C ASP A 67 0.24 -10.44 -5.01
N LYS A 68 -0.81 -9.76 -4.53
CA LYS A 68 -2.03 -10.36 -3.97
C LYS A 68 -3.07 -10.72 -5.03
N GLY A 69 -2.87 -10.31 -6.27
CA GLY A 69 -3.78 -10.55 -7.40
C GLY A 69 -4.77 -9.41 -7.67
N ASP A 70 -4.79 -8.36 -6.85
CA ASP A 70 -5.64 -7.18 -7.10
C ASP A 70 -5.06 -6.35 -8.25
N THR A 71 -5.91 -5.90 -9.17
CA THR A 71 -5.53 -4.95 -10.22
C THR A 71 -5.79 -3.52 -9.76
N LEU A 72 -4.74 -2.70 -9.77
CA LEU A 72 -4.79 -1.27 -9.49
C LEU A 72 -4.70 -0.49 -10.79
N TYR A 73 -5.60 0.49 -10.94
CA TYR A 73 -5.57 1.48 -12.00
C TYR A 73 -5.32 2.85 -11.37
N VAL A 74 -4.19 3.46 -11.68
CA VAL A 74 -3.81 4.76 -11.11
C VAL A 74 -3.44 5.78 -12.18
N THR A 75 -3.68 7.06 -11.90
CA THR A 75 -3.21 8.18 -12.70
C THR A 75 -1.79 8.57 -12.30
N ARG A 76 -1.03 9.13 -13.25
CA ARG A 76 0.32 9.65 -12.98
C ARG A 76 0.30 10.99 -12.25
N THR A 77 -0.75 11.77 -12.46
CA THR A 77 -0.97 13.08 -11.83
C THR A 77 -2.09 12.96 -10.80
N ALA A 78 -1.87 13.55 -9.63
CA ALA A 78 -2.83 13.61 -8.53
C ALA A 78 -3.92 14.67 -8.76
N ASP A 79 -4.96 14.64 -7.93
CA ASP A 79 -6.10 15.58 -7.98
C ASP A 79 -5.66 17.04 -7.79
N ASP A 80 -4.55 17.27 -7.10
CA ASP A 80 -3.93 18.60 -6.91
C ASP A 80 -3.08 19.07 -8.10
N GLY A 81 -3.00 18.28 -9.17
CA GLY A 81 -2.23 18.56 -10.38
C GLY A 81 -0.74 18.22 -10.29
N THR A 82 -0.27 17.62 -9.19
CA THR A 82 1.14 17.23 -9.03
C THR A 82 1.41 15.80 -9.53
N ASP A 83 2.52 15.62 -10.25
CA ASP A 83 2.93 14.30 -10.72
C ASP A 83 3.45 13.41 -9.59
N GLY A 84 3.20 12.11 -9.71
CA GLY A 84 3.79 11.09 -8.86
C GLY A 84 5.30 10.96 -9.10
N LYS A 85 6.03 10.51 -8.08
CA LYS A 85 7.47 10.28 -8.20
C LYS A 85 7.73 8.94 -8.87
N ILE A 86 8.23 8.96 -10.09
CA ILE A 86 8.49 7.76 -10.88
C ILE A 86 10.00 7.59 -11.04
N TYR A 87 10.52 6.44 -10.60
CA TYR A 87 11.93 6.08 -10.69
C TYR A 87 12.11 4.86 -11.58
N GLY A 88 12.88 5.03 -12.66
CA GLY A 88 13.06 4.01 -13.69
C GLY A 88 12.15 4.23 -14.90
N ASP A 89 12.36 3.41 -15.92
CA ASP A 89 11.51 3.40 -17.11
C ASP A 89 10.15 2.78 -16.77
N LEU A 90 9.10 3.21 -17.46
CA LEU A 90 7.80 2.53 -17.43
C LEU A 90 7.73 1.53 -18.58
N LYS A 91 7.67 0.25 -18.23
CA LYS A 91 7.55 -0.87 -19.16
C LYS A 91 6.56 -1.89 -18.62
N GLU A 92 5.68 -2.35 -19.49
CA GLU A 92 4.73 -3.42 -19.23
C GLU A 92 5.46 -4.73 -18.88
N GLY A 93 4.85 -5.56 -18.03
CA GLY A 93 5.43 -6.82 -17.56
C GLY A 93 6.61 -6.70 -16.58
N GLU A 94 7.05 -5.49 -16.20
CA GLU A 94 8.10 -5.32 -15.18
C GLU A 94 7.53 -5.24 -13.76
N ARG A 95 8.39 -5.49 -12.75
CA ARG A 95 8.01 -5.43 -11.34
C ARG A 95 8.21 -4.05 -10.76
N TYR A 96 7.27 -3.62 -9.93
CA TYR A 96 7.27 -2.31 -9.30
C TYR A 96 6.92 -2.35 -7.82
N ALA A 97 7.44 -1.37 -7.09
CA ALA A 97 6.94 -0.95 -5.78
C ALA A 97 6.16 0.36 -5.96
N LEU A 98 4.93 0.40 -5.46
CA LEU A 98 3.99 1.51 -5.60
C LEU A 98 3.52 1.97 -4.23
N THR A 99 3.47 3.28 -4.02
CA THR A 99 2.61 3.92 -3.03
C THR A 99 1.62 4.82 -3.77
N THR A 100 0.46 5.04 -3.18
CA THR A 100 -0.63 5.76 -3.83
C THR A 100 -1.00 7.05 -3.10
N ARG A 101 -1.72 7.91 -3.80
CA ARG A 101 -2.37 9.13 -3.30
C ARG A 101 -3.85 9.12 -3.68
N ASP A 102 -4.61 10.10 -3.20
CA ASP A 102 -5.99 10.36 -3.59
C ASP A 102 -6.92 9.14 -3.42
N ASN A 103 -6.75 8.41 -2.31
CA ASN A 103 -7.47 7.17 -2.01
C ASN A 103 -7.25 6.09 -3.09
N ASN A 104 -5.98 5.77 -3.37
CA ASN A 104 -5.56 4.77 -4.35
C ASN A 104 -5.81 5.13 -5.82
N LYS A 105 -6.00 6.41 -6.14
CA LYS A 105 -6.29 6.85 -7.52
C LYS A 105 -5.07 7.35 -8.28
N ALA A 106 -4.05 7.87 -7.58
CA ALA A 106 -2.88 8.46 -8.19
C ALA A 106 -1.58 7.84 -7.67
N ILE A 107 -0.52 7.89 -8.47
CA ILE A 107 0.82 7.49 -8.04
C ILE A 107 1.33 8.47 -6.97
N GLY A 108 1.77 7.93 -5.83
CA GLY A 108 2.61 8.62 -4.87
C GLY A 108 4.08 8.46 -5.24
N VAL A 109 4.58 7.23 -5.11
CA VAL A 109 5.92 6.82 -5.55
C VAL A 109 5.82 5.52 -6.31
N LEU A 110 6.48 5.41 -7.46
CA LEU A 110 6.58 4.20 -8.26
C LEU A 110 8.05 3.93 -8.57
N ILE A 111 8.56 2.77 -8.16
CA ILE A 111 9.96 2.36 -8.38
C ILE A 111 9.99 1.12 -9.25
N ASN A 112 10.68 1.16 -10.38
CA ASN A 112 10.92 -0.01 -11.22
C ASN A 112 11.93 -0.95 -10.55
N LEU A 113 11.41 -2.00 -9.91
CA LEU A 113 12.21 -2.98 -9.20
C LEU A 113 13.01 -3.85 -10.18
N SER A 114 12.46 -4.18 -11.35
CA SER A 114 13.18 -4.93 -12.38
C SER A 114 14.46 -4.23 -12.84
N GLN A 115 14.50 -2.89 -12.84
CA GLN A 115 15.72 -2.12 -13.10
C GLN A 115 16.61 -2.03 -11.86
N LEU A 116 16.04 -1.69 -10.70
CA LEU A 116 16.81 -1.58 -9.44
C LEU A 116 17.61 -2.86 -9.16
N GLU A 117 16.95 -4.00 -9.38
CA GLU A 117 17.48 -5.34 -9.15
C GLU A 117 18.58 -5.78 -10.10
N ARG A 118 18.86 -5.01 -11.16
CA ARG A 118 20.04 -5.20 -12.01
C ARG A 118 21.29 -4.59 -11.37
N HIS A 119 21.12 -3.65 -10.46
CA HIS A 119 22.20 -2.91 -9.80
C HIS A 119 22.43 -3.38 -8.36
N THR A 120 21.37 -3.70 -7.63
CA THR A 120 21.46 -4.22 -6.26
C THR A 120 20.32 -5.17 -5.92
N LYS A 121 20.63 -6.24 -5.19
CA LYS A 121 19.63 -7.16 -4.61
C LYS A 121 19.43 -6.95 -3.11
N ASP A 122 20.38 -6.26 -2.46
CA ASP A 122 20.34 -5.97 -1.04
C ASP A 122 19.71 -4.58 -0.84
N TYR A 123 18.39 -4.56 -0.77
CA TYR A 123 17.60 -3.36 -0.55
C TYR A 123 16.30 -3.69 0.19
N ARG A 124 15.71 -2.66 0.77
CA ARG A 124 14.32 -2.67 1.25
C ARG A 124 13.61 -1.42 0.75
N ILE A 125 12.33 -1.54 0.43
CA ILE A 125 11.46 -0.37 0.24
C ILE A 125 10.57 -0.26 1.48
N SER A 126 10.40 0.95 2.00
CA SER A 126 9.47 1.23 3.10
C SER A 126 8.79 2.56 2.87
N ASN A 127 7.45 2.56 2.80
CA ASN A 127 6.62 3.71 2.48
C ASN A 127 7.11 4.44 1.21
N GLY A 128 7.45 3.67 0.17
CA GLY A 128 7.98 4.20 -1.10
C GLY A 128 9.41 4.77 -1.03
N LYS A 129 10.12 4.64 0.10
CA LYS A 129 11.51 5.07 0.25
C LYS A 129 12.47 3.89 0.08
N LEU A 130 13.55 4.09 -0.65
CA LEU A 130 14.60 3.08 -0.81
C LEU A 130 15.53 3.08 0.41
N ILE A 131 15.78 1.90 0.95
CA ILE A 131 16.71 1.66 2.05
C ILE A 131 17.83 0.75 1.54
N LEU A 132 19.07 1.23 1.62
CA LEU A 132 20.27 0.48 1.27
C LEU A 132 21.17 0.38 2.50
N LYS A 133 21.56 -0.84 2.88
CA LYS A 133 22.45 -1.10 4.04
C LYS A 133 21.99 -0.43 5.34
N GLY A 134 20.67 -0.28 5.51
CA GLY A 134 20.05 0.35 6.69
C GLY A 134 19.74 1.85 6.52
N ASP A 135 20.33 2.53 5.55
CA ASP A 135 20.13 3.96 5.33
C ASP A 135 19.04 4.23 4.30
N THR A 136 18.18 5.21 4.60
CA THR A 136 17.23 5.73 3.62
C THR A 136 17.96 6.64 2.64
N VAL A 137 17.87 6.31 1.36
CA VAL A 137 18.54 7.05 0.27
C VAL A 137 17.53 7.66 -0.69
N THR A 138 17.90 8.75 -1.35
CA THR A 138 17.09 9.33 -2.42
C THR A 138 17.59 8.85 -3.77
N ILE A 139 16.70 8.25 -4.58
CA ILE A 139 17.04 7.86 -5.95
C ILE A 139 17.15 9.14 -6.79
N GLU A 140 18.32 9.40 -7.36
CA GLU A 140 18.51 10.49 -8.32
C GLU A 140 18.31 10.02 -9.75
N LYS A 141 18.72 8.78 -10.04
CA LYS A 141 18.57 8.17 -11.36
C LYS A 141 18.47 6.67 -11.26
N LEU A 142 17.56 6.09 -12.04
CA LEU A 142 17.41 4.66 -12.19
C LEU A 142 17.10 4.35 -13.66
N SER A 143 17.85 3.40 -14.23
CA SER A 143 17.67 2.88 -15.58
C SER A 143 18.35 1.51 -15.68
N ASN A 144 18.28 0.83 -16.82
CA ASN A 144 19.03 -0.41 -17.04
C ASN A 144 20.56 -0.24 -16.94
N LYS A 145 21.10 0.96 -17.18
CA LYS A 145 22.55 1.21 -17.28
C LYS A 145 23.14 1.90 -16.06
N GLU A 146 22.32 2.65 -15.34
CA GLU A 146 22.78 3.54 -14.29
C GLU A 146 21.79 3.54 -13.12
N PHE A 147 22.36 3.46 -11.92
CA PHE A 147 21.68 3.64 -10.66
C PHE A 147 22.48 4.59 -9.79
N LYS A 148 21.88 5.74 -9.45
CA LYS A 148 22.51 6.81 -8.66
C LYS A 148 21.60 7.21 -7.51
N VAL A 149 22.19 7.31 -6.33
CA VAL A 149 21.51 7.73 -5.09
C VAL A 149 22.25 8.88 -4.41
N LYS A 150 21.52 9.60 -3.57
CA LYS A 150 22.03 10.65 -2.67
C LYS A 150 21.72 10.30 -1.22
#